data_AF-A0A227P1T2-F1
#
_entry.id   AF-A0A227P1T2-F1
#
_cell.length_a   1.000
_cell.length_b   1.000
_cell.length_c   1.000
_cell.angle_alpha   90.00
_cell.angle_beta   90.00
_cell.angle_gamma   90.00
#
_symmetry.space_group_name_H-M   'P 1'
#
loop_
_entity.id
_entity.type
_entity.pdbx_description
1 polymer ?
#
loop_
_entity_poly.entity_id
_entity_poly.type
_entity_poly.pdbx_seq_one_letter_code
_entity_poly.pdbx_strand_id
1 'polypeptide(L)'
;MKKIIALTILLAAFASCSDSDTYQDIETPPVVVTPPGPVTTPEPVVATTYTKNVKSIIDANCVGCHQNGRSAGFRPLTTYAEVKVAVENAGLLNRIQLQSGQQGIMPQAGRMSQANIDIIVKWNTDGLKEN
;
A
#
# COMPACT_ATOMS: atom_id res chain seq x y z
N MET A 1 30.85 36.63 7.84
CA MET A 1 30.43 37.03 9.19
C MET A 1 29.63 35.89 9.80
N LYS A 2 30.17 35.22 10.82
CA LYS A 2 29.55 34.07 11.51
C LYS A 2 28.35 34.55 12.33
N LYS A 3 27.24 33.81 12.31
CA LYS A 3 26.25 33.82 13.40
C LYS A 3 26.05 32.36 13.84
N ILE A 4 26.57 32.07 15.02
CA ILE A 4 26.55 30.76 15.67
C ILE A 4 25.23 30.73 16.46
N ILE A 5 24.34 29.80 16.13
CA ILE A 5 23.08 29.59 16.85
C ILE A 5 23.36 28.56 17.94
N ALA A 6 22.99 28.93 19.17
CA ALA A 6 23.31 28.22 20.39
C ALA A 6 22.51 26.92 20.57
N LEU A 7 23.19 26.02 21.26
CA LEU A 7 22.88 24.65 21.67
C LEU A 7 21.89 24.62 22.84
N THR A 8 20.89 23.73 22.81
CA THR A 8 20.30 23.13 24.02
C THR A 8 20.04 21.64 23.79
N ILE A 9 20.96 20.83 24.33
CA ILE A 9 20.83 19.39 24.54
C ILE A 9 20.05 19.21 25.85
N LEU A 10 18.98 18.42 25.85
CA LEU A 10 18.49 17.81 27.10
C LEU A 10 18.22 16.32 26.85
N LEU A 11 19.15 15.54 27.37
CA LEU A 11 19.22 14.09 27.38
C LEU A 11 18.48 13.60 28.63
N ALA A 12 17.47 12.76 28.48
CA ALA A 12 16.91 11.99 29.59
C ALA A 12 16.92 10.51 29.19
N ALA A 13 18.02 9.85 29.55
CA ALA A 13 18.13 8.40 29.59
C ALA A 13 17.51 7.92 30.90
N PHE A 14 16.44 7.14 30.83
CA PHE A 14 16.03 6.29 31.94
C PHE A 14 16.51 4.87 31.64
N ALA A 15 17.55 4.51 32.39
CA ALA A 15 18.10 3.19 32.45
C ALA A 15 17.08 2.20 33.03
N SER A 16 17.15 1.01 32.46
CA SER A 16 16.64 -0.27 32.93
C SER A 16 16.74 -0.45 34.45
N CYS A 17 15.63 -0.85 35.08
CA CYS A 17 15.65 -1.69 36.27
C CYS A 17 15.05 -3.04 35.88
N SER A 18 15.90 -4.06 35.85
CA SER A 18 15.47 -5.45 35.94
C SER A 18 15.12 -5.72 37.40
N ASP A 19 13.87 -6.07 37.68
CA ASP A 19 13.51 -6.79 38.90
C ASP A 19 13.05 -8.20 38.50
N SER A 20 13.92 -9.15 38.78
CA SER A 20 13.60 -10.57 38.87
C SER A 20 13.10 -10.78 40.28
N ASP A 21 11.81 -11.02 40.48
CA ASP A 21 11.34 -11.65 41.72
C ASP A 21 10.10 -12.50 41.52
N THR A 22 10.31 -13.79 41.81
CA THR A 22 9.38 -14.73 42.45
C THR A 22 8.20 -15.28 41.66
N TYR A 23 8.32 -16.58 41.40
CA TYR A 23 7.20 -17.53 41.38
C TYR A 23 6.18 -17.20 42.46
N GLN A 24 4.96 -16.88 42.03
CA GLN A 24 3.73 -17.08 42.80
C GLN A 24 2.77 -17.83 41.88
N ASP A 25 2.96 -19.15 41.79
CA ASP A 25 1.81 -20.02 41.68
C ASP A 25 1.05 -19.87 43.00
N ILE A 26 -0.21 -19.43 42.97
CA ILE A 26 -1.38 -19.96 43.72
C ILE A 26 -2.63 -19.16 43.27
N GLU A 27 -3.58 -19.94 42.73
CA GLU A 27 -5.01 -19.68 42.53
C GLU A 27 -5.44 -18.75 41.38
N THR A 28 -5.79 -19.40 40.28
CA THR A 28 -6.57 -18.88 39.16
C THR A 28 -7.90 -18.29 39.65
N PRO A 29 -8.23 -17.03 39.32
CA PRO A 29 -9.60 -16.53 39.41
C PRO A 29 -10.52 -17.39 38.53
N PRO A 30 -11.80 -17.59 38.87
CA PRO A 30 -12.69 -18.46 38.11
C PRO A 30 -12.68 -18.07 36.63
N VAL A 31 -12.30 -19.03 35.80
CA VAL A 31 -12.33 -18.94 34.34
C VAL A 31 -13.74 -18.55 33.93
N VAL A 32 -13.89 -17.32 33.46
CA VAL A 32 -15.05 -16.94 32.64
C VAL A 32 -14.95 -17.80 31.40
N VAL A 33 -15.72 -18.89 31.37
CA VAL A 33 -15.92 -19.71 30.18
C VAL A 33 -16.67 -18.85 29.17
N THR A 34 -15.91 -18.06 28.42
CA THR A 34 -16.40 -17.52 27.15
C THR A 34 -16.41 -18.72 26.19
N PRO A 35 -17.52 -18.99 25.48
CA PRO A 35 -17.57 -20.09 24.52
C PRO A 35 -16.39 -19.99 23.54
N PRO A 36 -15.80 -21.11 23.08
CA PRO A 36 -14.79 -21.05 22.04
C PRO A 36 -15.42 -20.38 20.82
N GLY A 37 -14.93 -19.18 20.50
CA GLY A 37 -15.26 -18.51 19.24
C GLY A 37 -14.91 -19.42 18.06
N PRO A 38 -15.53 -19.20 16.89
CA PRO A 38 -15.26 -20.02 15.72
C PRO A 38 -13.76 -19.97 15.41
N VAL A 39 -13.14 -21.14 15.31
CA VAL A 39 -11.78 -21.30 14.80
C VAL A 39 -11.82 -20.87 13.35
N THR A 40 -11.41 -19.63 13.08
CA THR A 40 -11.27 -19.13 11.71
C THR A 40 -10.05 -19.81 11.10
N THR A 41 -10.25 -20.89 10.36
CA THR A 41 -9.26 -21.41 9.41
C THR A 41 -8.81 -20.24 8.53
N PRO A 42 -7.50 -19.95 8.39
CA PRO A 42 -7.08 -18.90 7.48
C PRO A 42 -7.53 -19.29 6.07
N GLU A 43 -8.47 -18.52 5.52
CA GLU A 43 -8.84 -18.64 4.11
C GLU A 43 -7.59 -18.43 3.26
N PRO A 44 -7.41 -19.23 2.18
CA PRO A 44 -6.32 -19.01 1.27
C PRO A 44 -6.42 -17.60 0.69
N VAL A 45 -5.42 -16.76 0.99
CA VAL A 45 -5.36 -15.40 0.45
C VAL A 45 -5.09 -15.49 -1.05
N VAL A 46 -6.13 -15.33 -1.85
CA VAL A 46 -6.00 -15.29 -3.31
C VAL A 46 -5.25 -14.02 -3.68
N ALA A 47 -4.08 -14.18 -4.30
CA ALA A 47 -3.28 -13.06 -4.77
C ALA A 47 -3.96 -12.37 -5.96
N THR A 48 -3.95 -11.04 -5.95
CA THR A 48 -4.34 -10.21 -7.10
C THR A 48 -3.23 -10.28 -8.15
N THR A 49 -3.60 -10.48 -9.42
CA THR A 49 -2.63 -10.61 -10.53
C THR A 49 -2.98 -9.72 -11.71
N TYR A 50 -1.99 -9.42 -12.55
CA TYR A 50 -2.17 -8.48 -13.64
C TYR A 50 -3.24 -8.96 -14.62
N THR A 51 -3.09 -10.19 -15.13
CA THR A 51 -3.97 -10.76 -16.14
C THR A 51 -5.41 -10.88 -15.65
N LYS A 52 -5.61 -11.26 -14.38
CA LYS A 52 -6.96 -11.50 -13.83
C LYS A 52 -7.67 -10.23 -13.37
N ASN A 53 -6.94 -9.26 -12.81
CA ASN A 53 -7.56 -8.17 -12.05
C ASN A 53 -7.20 -6.78 -12.58
N VAL A 54 -5.95 -6.55 -12.99
CA VAL A 54 -5.46 -5.20 -13.28
C VAL A 54 -5.61 -4.84 -14.76
N LYS A 55 -5.41 -5.80 -15.67
CA LYS A 55 -5.35 -5.53 -17.10
C LYS A 55 -6.60 -4.82 -17.62
N SER A 56 -7.78 -5.30 -17.27
CA SER A 56 -9.06 -4.69 -17.71
C SER A 56 -9.22 -3.26 -17.21
N ILE A 57 -8.72 -2.95 -16.01
CA ILE A 57 -8.74 -1.60 -15.45
C ILE A 57 -7.80 -0.69 -16.24
N ILE A 58 -6.57 -1.14 -16.51
CA ILE A 58 -5.59 -0.37 -17.29
C ILE A 58 -6.08 -0.12 -18.73
N ASP A 59 -6.61 -1.16 -19.38
CA ASP A 59 -7.15 -1.07 -20.74
C ASP A 59 -8.26 -0.02 -20.83
N ALA A 60 -9.19 -0.04 -19.86
CA ALA A 60 -10.35 0.85 -19.85
C ALA A 60 -10.01 2.31 -19.47
N ASN A 61 -9.03 2.52 -18.59
CA ASN A 61 -8.80 3.84 -17.98
C ASN A 61 -7.51 4.53 -18.44
N CYS A 62 -6.55 3.82 -19.04
CA CYS A 62 -5.21 4.34 -19.29
C CYS A 62 -4.81 4.28 -20.77
N VAL A 63 -5.06 3.15 -21.44
CA VAL A 63 -4.51 2.85 -22.77
C VAL A 63 -4.93 3.86 -23.85
N GLY A 64 -6.12 4.45 -23.75
CA GLY A 64 -6.60 5.45 -24.72
C GLY A 64 -5.63 6.63 -24.95
N CYS A 65 -4.88 7.02 -23.90
CA CYS A 65 -3.83 8.05 -24.00
C CYS A 65 -2.42 7.45 -23.90
N HIS A 66 -2.24 6.38 -23.11
CA HIS A 66 -0.96 5.74 -22.84
C HIS A 66 -0.67 4.56 -23.78
N GLN A 67 -0.74 4.81 -25.08
CA GLN A 67 -0.31 3.87 -26.11
C GLN A 67 0.53 4.59 -27.16
N ASN A 68 1.33 3.82 -27.91
CA ASN A 68 2.19 4.37 -28.95
C ASN A 68 1.37 5.22 -29.95
N GLY A 69 1.87 6.43 -30.25
CA GLY A 69 1.21 7.37 -31.16
C GLY A 69 0.03 8.15 -30.56
N ARG A 70 -0.21 8.08 -29.24
CA ARG A 70 -1.18 8.93 -28.53
C ARG A 70 -0.50 9.98 -27.67
N SER A 71 -1.32 10.86 -27.07
CA SER A 71 -0.87 12.03 -26.30
C SER A 71 0.11 11.70 -25.16
N ALA A 72 0.02 10.50 -24.57
CA ALA A 72 0.93 10.02 -23.54
C ALA A 72 1.74 8.79 -23.99
N GLY A 73 1.93 8.60 -25.30
CA GLY A 73 2.64 7.46 -25.88
C GLY A 73 4.13 7.38 -25.55
N PHE A 74 4.73 8.44 -24.98
CA PHE A 74 6.09 8.40 -24.42
C PHE A 74 6.18 7.54 -23.14
N ARG A 75 5.03 7.15 -22.57
CA ARG A 75 4.91 6.20 -21.45
C ARG A 75 3.76 5.25 -21.77
N PRO A 76 3.98 4.23 -22.63
CA PRO A 76 2.94 3.24 -22.93
C PRO A 76 2.59 2.43 -21.67
N LEU A 77 1.35 1.98 -21.59
CA LEU A 77 0.80 1.14 -20.51
C LEU A 77 0.02 -0.05 -21.10
N THR A 78 0.53 -0.61 -22.20
CA THR A 78 -0.16 -1.62 -23.01
C THR A 78 0.21 -3.05 -22.67
N THR A 79 1.30 -3.25 -21.92
CA THR A 79 1.80 -4.56 -21.51
C THR A 79 1.98 -4.65 -20.00
N TYR A 80 2.03 -5.87 -19.47
CA TYR A 80 2.36 -6.13 -18.06
C TYR A 80 3.65 -5.42 -17.63
N ALA A 81 4.72 -5.58 -18.42
CA ALA A 81 6.04 -5.02 -18.09
C ALA A 81 6.01 -3.49 -18.02
N GLU A 82 5.33 -2.83 -18.96
CA GLU A 82 5.17 -1.38 -18.96
C GLU A 82 4.38 -0.88 -17.74
N VAL A 83 3.29 -1.56 -17.39
CA VAL A 83 2.46 -1.20 -16.23
C VAL A 83 3.22 -1.44 -14.92
N LYS A 84 3.95 -2.56 -14.81
CA LYS A 84 4.80 -2.87 -13.66
C LYS A 84 5.86 -1.78 -13.47
N VAL A 85 6.61 -1.46 -14.52
CA VAL A 85 7.61 -0.37 -14.48
C VAL A 85 6.96 0.96 -14.11
N ALA A 86 5.72 1.22 -14.54
CA ALA A 86 5.03 2.44 -14.19
C ALA A 86 4.64 2.51 -12.70
N VAL A 87 4.25 1.38 -12.12
CA VAL A 87 4.02 1.28 -10.67
C VAL A 87 5.31 1.49 -9.89
N GLU A 88 6.39 0.82 -10.28
CA GLU A 88 7.67 0.84 -9.55
C GLU A 88 8.42 2.17 -9.70
N ASN A 89 8.44 2.75 -10.91
CA ASN A 89 9.41 3.78 -11.27
C ASN A 89 8.80 5.05 -11.89
N ALA A 90 7.50 5.09 -12.17
CA ALA A 90 6.85 6.23 -12.82
C ALA A 90 5.79 6.95 -11.98
N GLY A 91 5.60 6.51 -10.74
CA GLY A 91 4.63 7.11 -9.83
C GLY A 91 3.18 6.86 -10.23
N LEU A 92 2.85 5.78 -10.96
CA LEU A 92 1.47 5.45 -11.35
C LEU A 92 0.52 5.52 -10.13
N LEU A 93 0.91 4.88 -9.02
CA LEU A 93 0.11 4.87 -7.79
C LEU A 93 -0.11 6.27 -7.22
N ASN A 94 0.87 7.16 -7.32
CA ASN A 94 0.73 8.54 -6.84
C ASN A 94 -0.32 9.30 -7.66
N ARG A 95 -0.37 9.09 -8.98
CA ARG A 95 -1.26 9.84 -9.88
C ARG A 95 -2.71 9.37 -9.78
N ILE A 96 -2.94 8.06 -9.65
CA ILE A 96 -4.30 7.50 -9.58
C ILE A 96 -4.99 7.72 -8.24
N GLN A 97 -4.22 7.97 -7.18
CA GLN A 97 -4.74 8.22 -5.83
C GLN A 97 -5.05 9.71 -5.58
N LEU A 98 -4.78 10.60 -6.53
CA LEU A 98 -5.16 12.01 -6.45
C LEU A 98 -6.68 12.20 -6.51
N GLN A 99 -7.19 13.09 -5.69
CA GLN A 99 -8.59 13.52 -5.65
C GLN A 99 -8.93 14.37 -6.87
N SER A 100 -10.20 14.32 -7.28
CA SER A 100 -10.70 15.11 -8.41
C SER A 100 -10.36 16.60 -8.26
N GLY A 101 -9.84 17.19 -9.34
CA GLY A 101 -9.39 18.59 -9.36
C GLY A 101 -7.93 18.82 -8.91
N GLN A 102 -7.25 17.81 -8.36
CA GLN A 102 -5.84 17.94 -8.03
C GLN A 102 -4.95 17.92 -9.29
N GLN A 103 -3.94 18.78 -9.30
CA GLN A 103 -3.00 18.87 -10.41
C GLN A 103 -2.30 17.54 -10.64
N GLY A 104 -2.33 17.09 -11.89
CA GLY A 104 -1.67 15.86 -12.32
C GLY A 104 -2.49 14.59 -12.07
N ILE A 105 -3.75 14.67 -11.63
CA ILE A 105 -4.61 13.47 -11.56
C ILE A 105 -4.60 12.69 -12.88
N MET A 106 -4.58 11.35 -12.75
CA MET A 106 -4.78 10.43 -13.86
C MET A 106 -5.88 9.42 -13.49
N PRO A 107 -6.81 9.10 -14.40
CA PRO A 107 -6.98 9.67 -15.75
C PRO A 107 -7.35 11.16 -15.75
N GLN A 108 -7.00 11.88 -16.82
CA GLN A 108 -7.28 13.32 -16.92
C GLN A 108 -8.78 13.64 -17.01
N ALA A 109 -9.58 12.71 -17.53
CA ALA A 109 -11.04 12.84 -17.60
C ALA A 109 -11.71 12.77 -16.22
N GLY A 110 -10.98 12.33 -15.18
CA GLY A 110 -11.48 12.23 -13.82
C GLY A 110 -10.93 11.00 -13.10
N ARG A 111 -11.00 11.05 -11.77
CA ARG A 111 -10.63 9.92 -10.91
C ARG A 111 -11.48 8.70 -11.26
N MET A 112 -10.86 7.52 -11.37
CA MET A 112 -11.60 6.25 -11.45
C MET A 112 -12.19 5.87 -10.08
N SER A 113 -13.07 4.86 -10.04
CA SER A 113 -13.66 4.38 -8.79
C SER A 113 -12.59 3.93 -7.78
N GLN A 114 -12.87 4.08 -6.49
CA GLN A 114 -11.97 3.63 -5.43
C GLN A 114 -11.67 2.13 -5.52
N ALA A 115 -12.66 1.30 -5.84
CA ALA A 115 -12.47 -0.14 -6.02
C ALA A 115 -11.38 -0.49 -7.07
N ASN A 116 -11.36 0.23 -8.20
CA ASN A 116 -10.32 0.04 -9.21
C ASN A 116 -8.93 0.46 -8.71
N ILE A 117 -8.86 1.57 -7.96
CA ILE A 117 -7.60 2.03 -7.35
C ILE A 117 -7.10 0.97 -6.36
N ASP A 118 -7.98 0.45 -5.51
CA ASP A 118 -7.65 -0.52 -4.47
C ASP A 118 -7.15 -1.83 -5.08
N ILE A 119 -7.70 -2.27 -6.22
CA ILE A 119 -7.20 -3.45 -6.94
C ILE A 119 -5.76 -3.24 -7.41
N ILE A 120 -5.43 -2.07 -7.96
CA ILE A 120 -4.06 -1.77 -8.43
C ILE A 120 -3.09 -1.64 -7.24
N VAL A 121 -3.52 -1.00 -6.16
CA VAL A 121 -2.73 -0.91 -4.92
C VAL A 121 -2.50 -2.29 -4.30
N LYS A 122 -3.54 -3.14 -4.25
CA LYS A 122 -3.42 -4.52 -3.77
C LYS A 122 -2.50 -5.35 -4.65
N TRP A 123 -2.56 -5.19 -5.97
CA TRP A 123 -1.63 -5.86 -6.87
C TRP A 123 -0.17 -5.47 -6.60
N ASN A 124 0.08 -4.20 -6.26
CA ASN A 124 1.40 -3.76 -5.81
C ASN A 124 1.83 -4.43 -4.51
N THR A 125 0.95 -4.52 -3.51
CA THR A 125 1.27 -5.20 -2.24
C THR A 125 1.43 -6.71 -2.39
N ASP A 126 0.75 -7.32 -3.36
CA ASP A 126 0.80 -8.77 -3.64
C ASP A 126 2.03 -9.16 -4.49
N GLY A 127 2.90 -8.20 -4.81
CA GLY A 127 4.19 -8.42 -5.46
C GLY A 127 4.17 -8.30 -6.98
N LEU A 128 3.20 -7.57 -7.55
CA LEU A 128 3.13 -7.23 -8.98
C LEU A 128 3.16 -8.46 -9.90
N LYS A 129 2.53 -9.56 -9.51
CA LYS A 129 2.53 -10.83 -10.27
C LYS A 129 1.75 -10.70 -11.57
N GLU A 130 2.26 -11.31 -12.63
CA GLU A 130 1.55 -11.31 -13.92
C GLU A 130 0.30 -12.20 -13.89
N ASN A 131 0.41 -13.43 -13.35
CA ASN A 131 -0.64 -14.46 -13.41
C ASN A 131 -1.00 -15.04 -12.05
#